data_AF-A0A9W4X7A6-F1
#
_entry.id   AF-A0A9W4X7A6-F1
#
_cell.length_a   1.000
_cell.length_b   1.000
_cell.length_c   1.000
_cell.angle_alpha   90.00
_cell.angle_beta   90.00
_cell.angle_gamma   90.00
#
_symmetry.space_group_name_H-M   'P 1'
#
loop_
_entity.id
_entity.type
_entity.pdbx_description
1 polymer ?
#
loop_
_entity_poly.entity_id
_entity_poly.type
_entity_poly.pdbx_seq_one_letter_code
_entity_poly.pdbx_strand_id
1 'polypeptide(L)' 'MAGMVWTFDAMKDLINLHNDYREEFENALNTEHAAIWDEIATEINNHHPAQ' A
#
# COMPACT_ATOMS: atom_id res chain seq x y z
N MET A 1 -6.39 6.61 18.69
CA MET A 1 -5.39 6.26 17.68
C MET A 1 -5.51 7.28 16.57
N ALA A 2 -4.47 8.07 16.31
CA ALA A 2 -4.44 8.92 15.12
C ALA A 2 -4.30 7.99 13.92
N GLY A 3 -5.32 7.96 13.06
CA GLY A 3 -5.26 7.23 11.79
C GLY A 3 -4.72 8.15 10.70
N MET A 4 -4.09 7.57 9.68
CA MET A 4 -3.76 8.30 8.46
C MET A 4 -5.00 8.97 7.87
N VAL A 5 -4.86 10.22 7.42
CA VAL A 5 -5.90 10.92 6.67
C VAL A 5 -5.77 10.56 5.19
N TRP A 6 -6.80 9.94 4.62
CA TRP A 6 -6.84 9.64 3.18
C TRP A 6 -7.10 10.91 2.37
N THR A 7 -6.04 11.45 1.79
CA THR A 7 -6.09 12.56 0.83
C THR A 7 -6.14 12.04 -0.61
N PHE A 8 -6.43 12.93 -1.57
CA PHE A 8 -6.32 12.58 -2.99
C PHE A 8 -4.92 12.08 -3.37
N ASP A 9 -3.89 12.73 -2.83
CA ASP A 9 -2.50 12.34 -3.08
C ASP A 9 -2.18 10.98 -2.46
N ALA A 10 -2.64 10.71 -1.22
CA ALA A 10 -2.47 9.40 -0.59
C ALA A 10 -3.18 8.27 -1.36
N MET A 11 -4.38 8.53 -1.90
CA MET A 11 -5.08 7.55 -2.73
C MET A 11 -4.37 7.30 -4.07
N LYS A 12 -3.86 8.36 -4.71
CA LYS A 12 -3.09 8.25 -5.95
C LYS A 12 -1.80 7.46 -5.73
N ASP A 13 -1.14 7.70 -4.61
CA ASP A 13 0.08 7.00 -4.23
C ASP A 13 -0.19 5.51 -3.96
N LEU A 14 -1.28 5.18 -3.28
CA LEU A 14 -1.70 3.78 -3.06
C LEU A 14 -1.91 3.03 -4.39
N ILE A 15 -2.56 3.69 -5.36
CA ILE A 15 -2.79 3.11 -6.69
C ILE A 15 -1.46 2.88 -7.42
N ASN A 16 -0.52 3.82 -7.32
CA ASN A 16 0.79 3.66 -7.94
C ASN A 16 1.57 2.51 -7.31
N LEU A 17 1.63 2.44 -5.97
CA LEU A 17 2.30 1.36 -5.26
C LEU A 17 1.69 0.00 -5.61
N HIS A 18 0.36 -0.13 -5.60
CA HIS A 18 -0.25 -1.37 -6.05
C HIS A 18 0.09 -1.72 -7.50
N ASN A 19 0.20 -0.73 -8.40
CA ASN A 19 0.59 -0.97 -9.79
C ASN A 19 2.06 -1.42 -9.92
N ASP A 20 2.95 -0.91 -9.06
CA ASP A 20 4.35 -1.31 -9.01
C ASP A 20 4.48 -2.77 -8.55
N TYR A 21 3.69 -3.16 -7.54
CA TYR A 21 3.61 -4.53 -7.02
C TYR A 21 2.70 -5.48 -7.82
N ARG A 22 2.16 -5.02 -8.95
CA ARG A 22 1.10 -5.73 -9.67
C ARG A 22 1.57 -7.09 -10.20
N GLU A 23 2.81 -7.18 -10.67
CA GLU A 23 3.36 -8.43 -11.20
C GLU A 23 3.58 -9.45 -10.07
N GLU A 24 4.10 -9.04 -8.92
CA GLU A 24 4.19 -9.92 -7.74
C GLU A 24 2.79 -10.35 -7.27
N PHE A 25 1.83 -9.42 -7.25
CA PHE A 25 0.47 -9.68 -6.81
C PHE A 25 -0.27 -10.67 -7.72
N GLU A 26 -0.13 -10.54 -9.04
CA GLU A 26 -0.76 -11.45 -10.03
C GLU A 26 -0.15 -12.87 -9.97
N ASN A 27 1.11 -13.01 -9.54
CA ASN A 27 1.80 -14.29 -9.44
C ASN A 27 1.81 -14.90 -8.03
N ALA A 28 1.31 -14.18 -7.03
CA ALA A 28 1.32 -14.57 -5.63
C ALA A 28 0.41 -15.79 -5.35
N LEU A 29 0.85 -16.66 -4.44
CA LEU A 29 -0.02 -17.63 -3.79
C LEU A 29 -0.86 -16.93 -2.70
N ASN A 30 -1.99 -17.50 -2.28
CA ASN A 30 -2.95 -16.85 -1.35
C ASN A 30 -2.30 -16.22 -0.09
N THR A 31 -1.25 -16.79 0.47
CA THR A 31 -0.55 -16.27 1.66
C THR A 31 0.40 -15.11 1.36
N GLU A 32 0.84 -14.96 0.11
CA GLU A 32 1.80 -13.94 -0.33
C GLU A 32 1.12 -12.60 -0.64
N HIS A 33 -0.17 -12.62 -1.00
CA HIS A 33 -0.96 -11.39 -1.20
C HIS A 33 -1.04 -10.53 0.07
N ALA A 34 -1.14 -11.16 1.24
CA ALA A 34 -1.17 -10.45 2.52
C ALA A 34 0.17 -9.76 2.80
N ALA A 35 1.29 -10.42 2.50
CA ALA A 35 2.62 -9.85 2.66
C ALA A 35 2.84 -8.64 1.74
N ILE A 36 2.37 -8.73 0.48
CA ILE A 36 2.43 -7.60 -0.47
C ILE A 36 1.61 -6.41 0.05
N TRP A 37 0.42 -6.65 0.61
CA TRP A 37 -0.38 -5.58 1.20
C TRP A 37 0.26 -4.98 2.46
N ASP A 38 0.95 -5.78 3.28
CA ASP A 38 1.69 -5.28 4.44
C ASP A 38 2.88 -4.39 4.03
N GLU A 39 3.56 -4.72 2.93
CA GLU A 39 4.60 -3.88 2.34
C GLU A 39 4.03 -2.56 1.83
N ILE A 40 2.99 -2.60 0.99
CA ILE A 40 2.30 -1.41 0.47
C ILE A 40 1.80 -0.52 1.61
N ALA A 41 1.23 -1.11 2.67
CA ALA A 41 0.76 -0.36 3.83
C ALA A 41 1.92 0.31 4.59
N THR A 42 3.07 -0.34 4.67
CA THR A 42 4.28 0.23 5.29
C THR A 42 4.79 1.41 4.49
N GLU A 43 4.86 1.29 3.17
CA GLU A 43 5.30 2.38 2.29
C GLU A 43 4.34 3.58 2.32
N ILE A 44 3.03 3.33 2.26
CA ILE A 44 2.02 4.38 2.37
C ILE A 44 2.14 5.15 3.69
N ASN A 45 2.35 4.45 4.81
CA ASN A 45 2.56 5.11 6.11
C ASN A 45 3.85 5.92 6.17
N ASN A 46 4.89 5.53 5.44
CA ASN A 46 6.13 6.30 5.36
C ASN A 46 5.96 7.57 4.50
N HIS A 47 5.18 7.49 3.42
CA HIS A 47 4.90 8.64 2.55
C HIS A 47 3.90 9.63 3.17
N HIS A 48 2.89 9.12 3.87
CA HIS A 48 1.80 9.91 4.46
C HIS A 48 1.65 9.59 5.96
N PRO A 49 2.62 9.97 6.81
CA PRO A 49 2.60 9.62 8.23
C PRO A 49 1.36 10.18 8.92
N ALA A 50 0.82 9.41 9.87
CA ALA A 50 -0.31 9.85 10.68
C ALA A 50 0.01 11.18 11.39
N GLN A 51 -0.89 12.14 11.27
CA GLN A 51 -0.78 13.48 11.85
C GLN A 51 -1.25 13.52 13.30
#